data_AF-A0A0S8FW05-F1
#
_entry.id   AF-A0A0S8FW05-F1
#
_cell.length_a   1.000
_cell.length_b   1.000
_cell.length_c   1.000
_cell.angle_alpha   90.00
_cell.angle_beta   90.00
_cell.angle_gamma   90.00
#
_symmetry.space_group_name_H-M   'P 1'
#
loop_
_entity.id
_entity.type
_entity.pdbx_description
1 polymer ?
#
loop_
_entity_poly.entity_id
_entity_poly.type
_entity_poly.pdbx_seq_one_letter_code
_entity_poly.pdbx_strand_id
1 'polypeptide(L)'
;MQDVIEMHLKLLFDLDNLIADMEEPSYKKIGFKIEDEASLELIRKRNQLLKKLPQELAQRYEILKKRYRQAIAPVESEFCLGCFQKLPTELLTRSKDIITCPNCGRILYWREKS
;
A
#
# COMPACT_ATOMS: atom_id res chain seq x y z
N MET A 1 3.48 -17.75 -7.17
CA MET A 1 4.66 -16.90 -6.86
C MET A 1 4.29 -15.43 -6.87
N GLN A 2 3.52 -14.98 -7.87
CA GLN A 2 2.96 -13.63 -7.98
C GLN A 2 1.94 -13.31 -6.86
N ASP A 3 1.09 -14.28 -6.48
CA ASP A 3 0.10 -14.12 -5.40
C ASP A 3 0.74 -13.81 -4.03
N VAL A 4 1.91 -14.39 -3.77
CA VAL A 4 2.67 -14.16 -2.53
C VAL A 4 3.23 -12.73 -2.50
N ILE A 5 3.65 -12.20 -3.65
CA ILE A 5 4.15 -10.82 -3.77
C ILE A 5 3.00 -9.83 -3.56
N GLU A 6 1.84 -10.07 -4.18
CA GLU A 6 0.65 -9.24 -3.94
C GLU A 6 0.22 -9.26 -2.48
N MET A 7 0.23 -10.44 -1.85
CA MET A 7 -0.07 -10.58 -0.43
C MET A 7 0.93 -9.77 0.43
N HIS A 8 2.23 -9.89 0.17
CA HIS A 8 3.24 -9.10 0.87
C HIS A 8 3.05 -7.59 0.65
N LEU A 9 2.65 -7.17 -0.55
CA LEU A 9 2.41 -5.75 -0.86
C LEU A 9 1.20 -5.21 -0.08
N LYS A 10 0.09 -5.97 -0.03
CA LYS A 10 -1.12 -5.62 0.74
C LYS A 10 -0.81 -5.54 2.24
N LEU A 11 -0.14 -6.55 2.79
CA LEU A 11 0.27 -6.53 4.21
C LEU A 11 1.19 -5.35 4.52
N LEU A 12 2.10 -4.99 3.62
CA LEU A 12 3.01 -3.87 3.82
C LEU A 12 2.25 -2.55 3.90
N PHE A 13 1.26 -2.38 3.02
CA PHE A 13 0.38 -1.22 3.01
C PHE A 13 -0.46 -1.11 4.29
N ASP A 14 -1.02 -2.23 4.76
CA ASP A 14 -1.81 -2.25 6.00
C ASP A 14 -0.95 -1.89 7.21
N LEU A 15 0.26 -2.43 7.31
CA LEU A 15 1.23 -2.07 8.36
C LEU A 15 1.59 -0.59 8.31
N ASP A 16 1.79 -0.03 7.12
CA ASP A 16 2.12 1.38 6.93
C ASP A 16 0.97 2.33 7.30
N ASN A 17 -0.27 1.90 7.10
CA ASN A 17 -1.43 2.67 7.53
C ASN A 17 -1.58 2.60 9.04
N LEU A 18 -1.43 1.41 9.64
CA LEU A 18 -1.47 1.23 11.09
C LEU A 18 -0.40 2.05 11.81
N ILE A 19 0.85 2.03 11.32
CA ILE A 19 1.94 2.84 11.89
C ILE A 19 1.61 4.33 11.79
N ALA A 20 1.10 4.80 10.65
CA ALA A 20 0.72 6.20 10.48
C ALA A 20 -0.39 6.63 11.44
N ASP A 21 -1.40 5.77 11.65
CA ASP A 21 -2.49 6.03 12.59
C ASP A 21 -1.99 5.99 14.04
N MET A 22 -0.96 5.20 14.36
CA MET A 22 -0.34 5.18 15.69
C MET A 22 0.50 6.43 15.99
N GLU A 23 1.14 6.99 14.97
CA GLU A 23 1.94 8.22 15.09
C GLU A 23 1.06 9.48 15.08
N GLU A 24 -0.18 9.37 14.63
CA GLU A 24 -1.10 10.49 14.46
C GLU A 24 -1.44 11.16 15.82
N PRO A 25 -1.09 12.46 15.99
CA PRO A 25 -1.21 13.14 17.29
C PRO A 25 -2.63 13.22 17.84
N SER A 26 -3.65 13.19 16.97
CA SER A 26 -5.05 13.23 17.41
C SER A 26 -5.45 11.99 18.22
N TYR A 27 -4.93 10.80 17.89
CA TYR A 27 -5.20 9.57 18.67
C TYR A 27 -4.55 9.61 20.07
N LYS A 28 -3.37 10.22 20.20
CA LYS A 28 -2.71 10.41 21.52
C LYS A 28 -3.51 11.34 22.42
N LYS A 29 -4.14 12.38 21.86
CA LYS A 29 -4.94 13.37 22.61
C LYS A 29 -6.24 12.80 23.17
N ILE A 30 -6.83 11.81 22.52
CA ILE A 30 -8.08 11.16 22.99
C ILE A 30 -7.83 10.02 23.99
N GLY A 31 -6.60 9.89 24.50
CA GLY A 31 -6.25 8.92 25.55
C GLY A 31 -5.87 7.53 25.04
N PHE A 32 -5.68 7.35 23.73
CA PHE A 32 -5.15 6.11 23.18
C PHE A 32 -3.64 6.05 23.47
N LYS A 33 -3.27 5.32 24.53
CA LYS A 33 -1.87 5.11 24.92
C LYS A 33 -1.29 4.00 24.05
N ILE A 34 -0.40 4.38 23.15
CA ILE A 34 0.38 3.44 22.35
C ILE A 34 1.72 3.26 23.05
N GLU A 35 2.05 2.01 23.37
CA GLU A 35 3.35 1.67 23.93
C GLU A 35 4.43 1.78 22.84
N ASP A 36 5.57 2.36 23.20
CA ASP A 36 6.70 2.56 22.28
C ASP A 36 7.23 1.21 21.76
N GLU A 37 7.15 0.14 22.56
CA GLU A 37 7.60 -1.20 22.18
C GLU A 37 6.74 -1.83 21.07
N ALA A 38 5.42 -1.70 21.16
CA ALA A 38 4.50 -2.18 20.12
C ALA A 38 4.76 -1.48 18.77
N SER A 39 5.05 -0.17 18.82
CA SER A 39 5.37 0.63 17.63
C SER A 39 6.67 0.17 16.98
N LEU A 40 7.71 -0.11 17.79
CA LEU A 40 8.98 -0.63 17.31
C LEU A 40 8.84 -2.02 16.68
N GLU A 41 7.99 -2.89 17.22
CA GLU A 41 7.72 -4.20 16.65
C GLU A 41 7.09 -4.10 15.26
N LEU A 42 6.12 -3.20 15.07
CA LEU A 42 5.49 -2.98 13.76
C LEU A 42 6.49 -2.45 12.73
N ILE A 43 7.36 -1.51 13.10
CA ILE A 43 8.43 -1.01 12.23
C ILE A 43 9.38 -2.16 11.84
N ARG A 44 9.73 -3.06 12.76
CA ARG A 44 10.54 -4.24 12.45
C ARG A 44 9.84 -5.17 11.45
N LYS A 45 8.56 -5.47 11.66
CA LYS A 45 7.75 -6.32 10.75
C LYS A 45 7.65 -5.69 9.36
N ARG A 46 7.39 -4.37 9.28
CA ARG A 46 7.39 -3.59 8.04
C ARG A 46 8.70 -3.76 7.28
N ASN A 47 9.84 -3.55 7.96
CA ASN A 47 11.16 -3.65 7.34
C ASN A 47 11.51 -5.08 6.88
N GLN A 48 11.06 -6.11 7.62
CA GLN A 48 11.22 -7.51 7.19
C GLN A 48 10.39 -7.80 5.94
N LEU A 49 9.17 -7.25 5.84
CA LEU A 49 8.29 -7.47 4.71
C LEU A 49 8.80 -6.78 3.44
N LEU A 50 9.36 -5.57 3.56
CA LEU A 50 10.06 -4.90 2.45
C LEU A 50 11.18 -5.74 1.85
N LYS A 51 11.96 -6.44 2.70
CA LYS A 51 13.04 -7.32 2.24
C LYS A 51 12.55 -8.58 1.51
N LYS A 52 11.28 -8.94 1.66
CA LYS A 52 10.65 -10.07 0.95
C LYS A 52 10.10 -9.68 -0.42
N LEU A 53 10.03 -8.39 -0.73
CA LEU A 53 9.62 -7.89 -2.04
C LEU A 53 10.83 -7.83 -3.00
N PRO A 54 10.60 -7.98 -4.32
CA PRO A 54 11.62 -7.64 -5.31
C PRO A 54 12.13 -6.21 -5.11
N GLN A 55 13.44 -6.01 -5.26
CA GLN A 55 14.12 -4.75 -4.94
C GLN A 55 13.49 -3.54 -5.65
N GLU A 56 13.19 -3.66 -6.94
CA GLU A 56 12.58 -2.59 -7.74
C GLU A 56 11.17 -2.23 -7.21
N LEU A 57 10.37 -3.24 -6.86
CA LEU A 57 9.04 -3.04 -6.31
C LEU A 57 9.08 -2.38 -4.93
N ALA A 58 10.00 -2.82 -4.07
CA ALA A 58 10.21 -2.23 -2.74
C ALA A 58 10.61 -0.75 -2.84
N GLN A 59 11.56 -0.42 -3.72
CA GLN A 59 11.99 0.96 -3.97
C GLN A 59 10.83 1.83 -4.47
N ARG A 60 10.06 1.31 -5.43
CA ARG A 60 8.90 2.01 -5.97
C ARG A 60 7.83 2.27 -4.91
N TYR A 61 7.54 1.26 -4.09
CA TYR A 61 6.60 1.38 -2.98
C TYR A 61 7.04 2.48 -2.00
N GLU A 62 8.32 2.50 -1.61
CA GLU A 62 8.88 3.52 -0.72
C GLU A 62 8.76 4.94 -1.29
N ILE A 63 9.06 5.11 -2.58
CA ILE A 63 8.90 6.41 -3.26
C ILE A 63 7.44 6.87 -3.19
N LEU A 64 6.49 5.96 -3.44
CA LEU A 64 5.07 6.26 -3.40
C LEU A 64 4.58 6.56 -1.98
N LYS A 65 5.06 5.83 -0.97
CA LYS A 65 4.68 6.05 0.44
C LYS A 65 5.17 7.41 0.96
N LYS A 66 6.33 7.89 0.50
CA LYS A 66 6.81 9.25 0.80
C LYS A 66 5.96 10.34 0.17
N ARG A 67 5.42 10.09 -1.02
CA ARG A 67 4.61 11.06 -1.77
C ARG A 67 3.13 11.04 -1.35
N TYR A 68 2.61 9.88 -0.96
CA TYR A 68 1.19 9.66 -0.71
C TYR A 68 0.99 8.90 0.60
N ARG A 69 -0.04 9.27 1.37
CA ARG A 69 -0.47 8.48 2.53
C ARG A 69 -0.74 7.02 2.13
N GLN A 70 -1.34 6.83 0.95
CA GLN A 70 -1.64 5.54 0.36
C GLN A 70 -0.79 5.30 -0.90
N ALA A 71 0.17 4.37 -0.83
CA ALA A 71 1.05 3.98 -1.94
C ALA A 71 0.36 3.06 -2.96
N ILE A 72 -0.64 2.32 -2.50
CA ILE A 72 -1.47 1.39 -3.28
C ILE A 72 -2.85 2.02 -3.48
N ALA A 73 -3.48 1.77 -4.63
CA ALA A 73 -4.83 2.22 -4.93
C ALA A 73 -5.70 1.07 -5.47
N PRO A 74 -6.94 0.91 -4.98
CA PRO A 74 -7.89 -0.02 -5.57
C PRO A 74 -8.30 0.43 -6.97
N VAL A 75 -8.61 -0.54 -7.82
CA VAL A 75 -9.31 -0.33 -9.09
C VAL A 75 -10.76 -0.74 -8.94
N GLU A 76 -11.66 0.18 -9.23
CA GLU A 76 -13.11 -0.06 -9.23
C GLU A 76 -13.74 0.59 -10.45
N SER A 77 -14.59 -0.16 -11.16
CA SER A 77 -15.30 0.32 -12.36
C SER A 77 -14.41 1.07 -13.36
N GLU A 78 -13.19 0.55 -13.59
CA GLU A 78 -12.17 1.13 -14.48
C GLU A 78 -11.41 2.36 -13.93
N PHE A 79 -11.66 2.78 -12.69
CA PHE A 79 -11.02 3.95 -12.10
C PHE A 79 -9.95 3.58 -11.08
N CYS A 80 -8.86 4.35 -11.06
CA CYS A 80 -7.91 4.33 -9.95
C CYS A 80 -8.48 5.14 -8.78
N LEU A 81 -8.83 4.49 -7.67
CA LEU A 81 -9.42 5.17 -6.51
C LEU A 81 -8.41 6.02 -5.69
N GLY A 82 -7.15 6.10 -6.13
CA GLY A 82 -6.17 7.01 -5.54
C GLY A 82 -6.14 8.39 -6.20
N CYS A 83 -6.50 8.52 -7.48
CA CYS A 83 -6.53 9.79 -8.20
C CYS A 83 -7.81 10.04 -9.01
N PHE A 84 -8.76 9.09 -8.93
CA PHE A 84 -10.06 9.12 -9.57
C PHE A 84 -10.03 9.27 -11.10
N GLN A 85 -8.90 8.95 -11.73
CA GLN A 85 -8.80 8.92 -13.18
C GLN A 85 -9.17 7.55 -13.74
N LYS A 86 -9.82 7.57 -14.90
CA LYS A 86 -10.13 6.37 -15.67
C LYS A 86 -8.84 5.75 -16.20
N LEU A 87 -8.71 4.44 -16.04
CA LEU A 87 -7.57 3.67 -16.55
C LEU A 87 -7.81 3.28 -18.01
N PRO A 88 -6.75 3.24 -18.84
CA PRO A 88 -6.81 2.65 -20.18
C PRO A 88 -7.34 1.22 -20.15
N THR A 89 -8.20 0.87 -21.13
CA THR A 89 -8.83 -0.46 -21.23
C THR A 89 -7.82 -1.60 -21.27
N GLU A 90 -6.67 -1.38 -21.91
CA GLU A 90 -5.56 -2.35 -21.96
C GLU A 90 -5.09 -2.77 -20.56
N LEU A 91 -4.98 -1.83 -19.61
CA LEU A 91 -4.55 -2.13 -18.25
C LEU A 91 -5.58 -2.99 -17.49
N LEU A 92 -6.86 -2.87 -17.82
CA LEU A 92 -7.93 -3.63 -17.18
C LEU A 92 -7.89 -5.13 -17.55
N THR A 93 -7.37 -5.45 -18.73
CA THR A 93 -7.19 -6.84 -19.18
C THR A 93 -6.04 -7.57 -18.48
N ARG A 94 -5.16 -6.82 -17.81
CA ARG A 94 -3.93 -7.31 -17.16
C ARG A 94 -4.03 -7.33 -15.64
N SER A 95 -5.24 -7.48 -15.08
CA SER A 95 -5.53 -7.34 -13.64
C SER A 95 -4.76 -8.26 -12.68
N LYS A 96 -4.03 -9.25 -13.19
CA LYS A 96 -3.18 -10.19 -12.43
C LYS A 96 -1.71 -9.75 -12.35
N ASP A 97 -1.35 -8.67 -13.06
CA ASP A 97 -0.02 -8.08 -13.03
C ASP A 97 0.06 -6.96 -12.00
N ILE A 98 1.23 -6.78 -11.39
CA ILE A 98 1.52 -5.60 -10.56
C ILE A 98 1.66 -4.40 -11.50
N ILE A 99 0.55 -3.70 -11.69
CA ILE A 99 0.43 -2.56 -12.57
C ILE A 99 0.45 -1.28 -11.76
N THR A 100 0.86 -0.19 -12.37
CA THR A 100 0.78 1.14 -11.77
C THR A 100 -0.11 2.06 -12.56
N CYS A 101 -0.82 2.95 -11.86
CA CYS A 101 -1.62 3.98 -12.49
C CYS A 101 -0.73 4.88 -13.35
N PRO A 102 -1.03 5.07 -14.65
CA PRO A 102 -0.23 5.93 -15.52
C PRO A 102 -0.34 7.41 -15.12
N ASN A 103 -1.42 7.79 -14.43
CA ASN A 103 -1.65 9.17 -14.02
C ASN A 103 -0.93 9.55 -12.70
N CYS A 104 -1.03 8.71 -11.67
CA CYS A 104 -0.45 9.03 -10.34
C CYS A 104 0.71 8.14 -9.91
N GLY A 105 1.03 7.11 -10.68
CA GLY A 105 2.13 6.19 -10.41
C GLY A 105 1.89 5.15 -9.30
N ARG A 106 0.77 5.26 -8.54
CA ARG A 106 0.42 4.30 -7.47
C ARG A 106 0.29 2.89 -8.00
N ILE A 107 0.65 1.91 -7.16
CA ILE A 107 0.47 0.50 -7.47
C ILE A 107 -1.02 0.18 -7.41
N LEU A 108 -1.53 -0.48 -8.44
CA LEU A 108 -2.93 -0.85 -8.57
C LEU A 108 -3.15 -2.25 -8.01
N TYR A 109 -4.31 -2.45 -7.39
CA TYR A 109 -4.83 -3.78 -7.11
C TYR A 109 -6.30 -3.85 -7.49
N TRP A 110 -6.69 -4.97 -8.09
CA TRP A 110 -8.08 -5.26 -8.36
C TRP A 110 -8.67 -5.99 -7.16
N ARG A 111 -9.79 -5.48 -6.65
CA ARG A 111 -10.57 -6.19 -5.64
C ARG A 111 -11.22 -7.38 -6.34
N GLU A 112 -11.06 -8.57 -5.80
CA GLU A 112 -11.89 -9.70 -6.25
C GLU A 112 -13.35 -9.32 -6.02
N LYS A 113 -14.16 -9.42 -7.08
CA LYS A 113 -15.61 -9.27 -6.92
C LYS A 113 -16.07 -10.48 -6.11
N SER A 114 -16.50 -10.22 -4.87
CA SER A 114 -17.23 -11.20 -4.06
C SER A 114 -18.54 -11.59 -4.73
#